data_AF-A0A841FYB8-F1
#
_entry.id   AF-A0A841FYB8-F1
#
_cell.length_a   1.000
_cell.length_b   1.000
_cell.length_c   1.000
_cell.angle_alpha   90.00
_cell.angle_beta   90.00
_cell.angle_gamma   90.00
#
_symmetry.space_group_name_H-M   'P 1'
#
loop_
_entity.id
_entity.type
_entity.pdbx_description
1 polymer ?
#
loop_
_entity_poly.entity_id
_entity_poly.type
_entity_poly.pdbx_seq_one_letter_code
_entity_poly.pdbx_strand_id
1 'polypeptide(L)'
;MSFWDFFWLLLIWLPLMMLWGFALVDIFRRDDLKGWLKALWVVVVILLPFLGTLIYLIVRPVGATPAERDAIDEGSRAFVAKYTPDNSAEQLRVLSDLHDRGKLTDAEFTAEKARVLGAAPTA
;
A
#
# COMPACT_ATOMS: atom_id res chain seq x y z
N MET A 1 -8.97 42.47 30.15
CA MET A 1 -7.96 41.69 29.40
C MET A 1 -6.82 42.61 29.08
N SER A 2 -5.59 42.20 29.36
CA SER A 2 -4.38 42.97 29.08
C SER A 2 -3.94 42.79 27.62
N PHE A 3 -3.12 43.71 27.11
CA PHE A 3 -2.49 43.58 25.79
C PHE A 3 -1.77 42.24 25.63
N TRP A 4 -1.13 41.78 26.70
CA TRP A 4 -0.37 40.54 26.69
C TRP A 4 -1.25 39.30 26.61
N ASP A 5 -2.42 39.32 27.25
CA ASP A 5 -3.43 38.26 27.10
C ASP A 5 -3.92 38.16 25.65
N PHE A 6 -4.17 39.30 25.00
CA PHE A 6 -4.59 39.34 23.59
C PHE A 6 -3.49 38.86 22.65
N PHE A 7 -2.23 39.24 22.91
CA PHE A 7 -1.09 38.78 22.13
C PHE A 7 -0.90 37.27 22.23
N TRP A 8 -0.93 36.69 23.44
CA TRP A 8 -0.81 35.25 23.62
C TRP A 8 -2.00 34.50 23.02
N LEU A 9 -3.21 35.05 23.15
CA LEU A 9 -4.40 34.49 22.54
C LEU A 9 -4.28 34.47 21.02
N LEU A 10 -3.86 35.56 20.38
CA LEU A 10 -3.62 35.63 18.94
C LEU A 10 -2.49 34.67 18.52
N LEU A 11 -1.36 34.66 19.23
CA LEU A 11 -0.20 33.83 18.90
C LEU A 11 -0.55 32.34 18.89
N ILE A 12 -1.42 31.90 19.81
CA ILE A 12 -1.84 30.51 19.89
C ILE A 12 -3.01 30.24 18.93
N TRP A 13 -4.06 31.06 18.95
CA TRP A 13 -5.28 30.78 18.17
C TRP A 13 -5.15 31.06 16.68
N LEU A 14 -4.35 32.04 16.26
CA LEU A 14 -4.19 32.38 14.84
C LEU A 14 -3.63 31.20 14.00
N PRO A 15 -2.51 30.54 14.37
CA PRO A 15 -2.03 29.39 13.62
C PRO A 15 -3.00 28.20 13.71
N LEU A 16 -3.70 28.01 14.84
CA LEU A 16 -4.74 26.98 14.94
C LEU A 16 -5.89 27.24 13.96
N MET A 17 -6.37 28.49 13.88
CA MET A 17 -7.41 28.88 12.93
C MET A 17 -6.97 28.74 11.48
N MET A 18 -5.72 29.10 11.17
CA MET A 18 -5.16 28.90 9.83
C MET A 18 -5.06 27.41 9.50
N LEU A 19 -4.58 26.57 10.41
CA LEU A 19 -4.51 25.11 10.21
C LEU A 19 -5.90 24.52 9.98
N TRP A 20 -6.89 24.96 10.76
CA TRP A 20 -8.28 24.54 10.63
C TRP A 20 -8.90 24.94 9.29
N GLY A 21 -8.70 26.20 8.89
CA GLY A 21 -9.15 26.69 7.59
C GLY A 21 -8.47 25.95 6.43
N PHE A 22 -7.18 25.66 6.56
CA PHE A 22 -6.42 24.90 5.57
C PHE A 22 -6.93 23.46 5.44
N ALA A 23 -7.22 22.79 6.55
CA ALA A 23 -7.81 21.45 6.55
C ALA A 23 -9.19 21.44 5.88
N LEU A 24 -10.02 22.47 6.10
CA LEU A 24 -11.30 22.61 5.41
C LEU A 24 -11.10 22.76 3.90
N VAL A 25 -10.20 23.66 3.47
CA VAL A 25 -9.90 23.89 2.04
C VAL A 25 -9.31 22.65 1.38
N ASP A 26 -8.48 21.87 2.07
CA ASP A 26 -7.94 20.60 1.58
C ASP A 26 -9.05 19.57 1.30
N ILE A 27 -10.02 19.44 2.21
CA ILE A 27 -11.20 18.58 2.03
C ILE A 27 -12.03 19.02 0.81
N PHE A 28 -12.20 20.33 0.62
CA PHE A 28 -12.94 20.85 -0.54
C PHE A 28 -12.18 20.63 -1.86
N ARG A 29 -10.85 20.78 -1.86
CA ARG A 29 -9.97 20.57 -3.04
C ARG A 29 -9.82 19.11 -3.47
N ARG A 30 -10.12 18.16 -2.61
CA ARG A 30 -10.04 16.72 -2.92
C ARG A 30 -11.21 16.27 -3.78
N ASP A 31 -11.01 16.17 -5.09
CA ASP A 31 -12.06 15.77 -6.06
C ASP A 31 -12.32 14.25 -6.10
N ASP A 32 -11.50 13.48 -5.40
CA ASP A 32 -11.61 12.02 -5.21
C ASP A 32 -12.74 11.62 -4.25
N LEU A 33 -13.29 12.55 -3.48
CA LEU A 33 -14.33 12.31 -2.47
C LEU A 33 -15.73 12.70 -2.96
N LYS A 34 -16.68 11.76 -2.93
CA LYS A 34 -18.11 12.02 -3.19
C LYS A 34 -18.62 13.10 -2.24
N GLY A 35 -19.46 14.03 -2.71
CA GLY A 35 -19.88 15.22 -1.95
C GLY A 35 -20.50 14.94 -0.56
N TRP A 36 -21.19 13.79 -0.40
CA TRP A 36 -21.73 13.38 0.91
C TRP A 36 -20.64 12.93 1.90
N LEU A 37 -19.56 12.34 1.41
CA LEU A 37 -18.37 12.00 2.21
C LEU A 37 -17.67 13.27 2.70
N LYS A 38 -17.55 14.30 1.85
CA LYS A 38 -17.00 15.60 2.23
C LYS A 38 -17.78 16.23 3.38
N ALA A 39 -19.12 16.21 3.31
CA ALA A 39 -19.98 16.77 4.35
C ALA A 39 -19.83 16.04 5.69
N LEU A 40 -19.78 14.70 5.69
CA LEU A 40 -19.51 13.90 6.89
C LEU A 40 -18.15 14.27 7.50
N TRP A 41 -17.14 14.48 6.65
CA TRP A 41 -15.78 14.78 7.10
C TRP A 41 -15.63 16.16 7.71
N VAL A 42 -16.32 17.17 7.15
CA VAL A 42 -16.41 18.50 7.76
C VAL A 42 -17.06 18.42 9.15
N VAL A 43 -18.14 17.64 9.32
CA VAL A 43 -18.80 17.47 10.63
C VAL A 43 -17.88 16.78 11.64
N VAL A 44 -17.11 15.78 11.22
CA VAL A 44 -16.14 15.08 12.08
C VAL A 44 -15.01 16.01 12.52
N VAL A 45 -14.44 16.79 11.59
CA VAL A 45 -13.41 17.80 11.91
C VAL A 45 -13.94 18.85 12.87
N ILE A 46 -15.21 19.24 12.72
CA ILE A 46 -15.85 20.22 13.59
C ILE A 46 -16.11 19.70 14.99
N LEU A 47 -16.62 18.48 15.11
CA LEU A 47 -17.04 17.94 16.41
C LEU A 47 -15.89 17.34 17.20
N LEU A 48 -14.91 16.73 16.54
CA LEU A 48 -13.87 15.95 17.21
C LEU A 48 -12.50 16.11 16.54
N PRO A 49 -11.69 17.11 16.93
CA PRO A 49 -10.32 17.26 16.45
C PRO A 49 -9.46 16.01 16.71
N PHE A 50 -9.79 15.20 17.74
CA PHE A 50 -9.08 13.96 18.06
C PHE A 50 -9.66 12.70 17.37
N LEU A 51 -10.96 12.67 17.05
CA LEU A 51 -11.60 11.48 16.46
C LEU A 51 -11.37 11.40 14.95
N GLY A 52 -11.21 12.55 14.28
CA GLY A 52 -10.78 12.60 12.87
C GLY A 52 -9.45 11.88 12.66
N THR A 53 -8.48 12.08 13.57
CA THR A 53 -7.19 11.39 13.56
C THR A 53 -7.36 9.88 13.78
N LEU A 54 -8.23 9.48 14.71
CA LEU A 54 -8.46 8.06 15.02
C LEU A 54 -9.11 7.30 13.85
N ILE A 55 -10.12 7.90 13.22
CA ILE A 55 -10.77 7.30 12.05
C ILE A 55 -9.81 7.28 10.85
N TYR A 56 -9.02 8.34 10.64
CA TYR A 56 -8.00 8.36 9.58
C TYR A 56 -7.00 7.22 9.73
N LEU A 57 -6.55 6.91 10.95
CA LEU A 57 -5.66 5.78 11.22
C LEU A 57 -6.32 4.41 10.96
N ILE A 58 -7.62 4.27 11.25
CA ILE A 58 -8.36 3.02 11.01
C ILE A 58 -8.66 2.81 9.52
N VAL A 59 -8.96 3.89 8.79
CA VAL A 59 -9.33 3.85 7.37
C VAL A 59 -8.11 3.91 6.45
N ARG A 60 -6.92 4.31 6.95
CA ARG A 60 -5.68 4.39 6.16
C ARG A 60 -5.35 3.02 5.57
N PRO A 61 -5.46 2.83 4.23
CA PRO A 61 -5.10 1.57 3.61
C PRO A 61 -3.59 1.35 3.73
N VAL A 62 -3.20 0.10 3.99
CA VAL A 62 -1.80 -0.33 3.99
C VAL A 62 -1.23 -0.10 2.57
N GLY A 63 -0.09 0.62 2.44
CA GLY A 63 0.50 0.97 1.14
C GLY A 63 0.10 2.35 0.59
N ALA A 64 -0.33 3.26 1.46
CA ALA A 64 -0.76 4.61 1.06
C ALA A 64 0.41 5.54 0.70
N THR A 65 1.64 5.22 1.12
CA THR A 65 2.84 5.98 0.75
C THR A 65 3.67 5.23 -0.29
N PRO A 66 4.38 5.95 -1.20
CA PRO A 66 5.32 5.32 -2.14
C PRO A 66 6.33 4.42 -1.43
N ALA A 67 6.87 4.86 -0.29
CA ALA A 67 7.82 4.09 0.52
C ALA A 67 7.25 2.78 1.09
N GLU A 68 5.97 2.73 1.50
CA GLU A 68 5.34 1.48 1.94
C GLU A 68 5.14 0.52 0.76
N ARG A 69 4.81 1.04 -0.44
CA ARG A 69 4.68 0.21 -1.64
C ARG A 69 6.01 -0.41 -2.04
N ASP A 70 7.08 0.38 -2.02
CA ASP A 70 8.42 -0.08 -2.34
C ASP A 70 8.87 -1.19 -1.37
N ALA A 71 8.60 -1.03 -0.06
CA ALA A 71 8.92 -2.05 0.93
C ALA A 71 8.13 -3.36 0.76
N ILE A 72 6.84 -3.27 0.40
CA ILE A 72 6.00 -4.45 0.10
C ILE A 72 6.49 -5.16 -1.17
N ASP A 73 6.85 -4.38 -2.19
CA ASP A 73 7.33 -4.91 -3.46
C ASP A 73 8.70 -5.58 -3.31
N GLU A 74 9.60 -4.95 -2.55
CA GLU A 74 10.92 -5.50 -2.23
C GLU A 74 10.81 -6.80 -1.40
N GLY A 75 9.93 -6.82 -0.40
CA GLY A 75 9.62 -8.04 0.37
C GLY A 75 9.03 -9.16 -0.49
N SER A 76 8.15 -8.82 -1.42
CA SER A 76 7.54 -9.78 -2.35
C SER A 76 8.57 -10.32 -3.34
N ARG A 77 9.44 -9.48 -3.90
CA ARG A 77 10.53 -9.88 -4.81
C ARG A 77 11.55 -10.76 -4.10
N ALA A 78 11.93 -10.44 -2.87
CA ALA A 78 12.83 -11.27 -2.08
C ALA A 78 12.22 -12.65 -1.77
N PHE A 79 10.91 -12.71 -1.50
CA PHE A 79 10.21 -13.96 -1.28
C PHE A 79 10.13 -14.79 -2.58
N VAL A 80 9.76 -14.17 -3.70
CA VAL A 80 9.71 -14.83 -5.01
C VAL A 80 11.09 -15.33 -5.42
N ALA A 81 12.16 -14.54 -5.24
CA ALA A 81 13.54 -14.94 -5.54
C ALA A 81 14.01 -16.12 -4.66
N LYS A 82 13.54 -16.22 -3.42
CA LYS A 82 13.88 -17.33 -2.52
C LYS A 82 13.25 -18.66 -2.94
N TYR A 83 12.09 -18.63 -3.58
CA TYR A 83 11.32 -19.82 -3.96
C TYR A 83 11.23 -20.05 -5.48
N THR A 84 11.77 -19.14 -6.30
CA THR A 84 11.92 -19.29 -7.75
C THR A 84 13.39 -19.60 -8.03
N PRO A 85 13.74 -20.86 -8.33
CA PRO A 85 15.10 -21.19 -8.68
C PRO A 85 15.40 -20.58 -10.07
N ASP A 86 16.43 -19.74 -10.17
CA ASP A 86 17.00 -19.25 -11.46
C ASP A 86 17.68 -20.36 -12.30
N ASN A 87 17.56 -21.59 -11.80
CA ASN A 87 18.25 -22.77 -12.24
C ASN A 87 17.27 -23.68 -12.98
N SER A 88 17.32 -23.68 -14.32
CA SER A 88 16.51 -24.55 -15.18
C SER A 88 16.71 -26.04 -14.85
N ALA A 89 17.90 -26.45 -14.38
CA ALA A 89 18.17 -27.84 -14.01
C ALA A 89 17.44 -28.27 -12.73
N GLU A 90 17.25 -27.37 -11.76
CA GLU A 90 16.52 -27.63 -10.53
C GLU A 90 15.01 -27.60 -10.74
N GLN A 91 14.52 -26.73 -11.63
CA GLN A 91 13.13 -26.80 -12.09
C GLN A 91 12.84 -28.14 -12.79
N LEU A 92 13.75 -28.62 -13.65
CA LEU A 92 13.63 -29.93 -14.31
C LEU A 92 13.68 -31.10 -13.31
N ARG A 93 14.50 -31.00 -12.26
CA ARG A 93 14.58 -32.00 -11.18
C ARG A 93 13.24 -32.09 -10.41
N VAL A 94 12.64 -30.96 -10.08
CA VAL A 94 11.32 -30.91 -9.41
C VAL A 94 10.22 -31.46 -10.31
N LEU A 95 10.26 -31.14 -11.62
CA LEU A 95 9.30 -31.63 -12.60
C LEU A 95 9.38 -33.16 -12.76
N SER A 96 10.58 -33.73 -12.77
CA SER A 96 10.81 -35.19 -12.82
C SER A 96 10.27 -35.87 -11.56
N ASP A 97 10.59 -35.35 -10.37
CA ASP A 97 10.11 -35.90 -9.09
C ASP A 97 8.58 -35.87 -8.96
N LEU A 98 7.91 -34.86 -9.53
CA LEU A 98 6.44 -34.82 -9.56
C LEU A 98 5.84 -35.85 -10.53
N HIS A 99 6.48 -36.06 -11.68
CA HIS A 99 6.09 -37.09 -12.65
C HIS A 99 6.29 -38.50 -12.09
N ASP A 100 7.44 -38.78 -11.47
CA ASP A 100 7.77 -40.07 -10.85
C ASP A 100 6.80 -40.42 -9.70
N ARG A 101 6.26 -39.41 -9.01
CA ARG A 101 5.22 -39.58 -7.97
C ARG A 101 3.80 -39.70 -8.53
N GLY A 102 3.64 -39.73 -9.85
CA GLY A 102 2.35 -39.80 -10.52
C GLY A 102 1.46 -38.56 -10.32
N LYS A 103 2.07 -37.41 -9.99
CA LYS A 103 1.34 -36.12 -9.85
C LYS A 103 1.24 -35.36 -11.16
N LEU A 104 2.01 -35.74 -12.18
CA LEU A 104 1.90 -35.26 -13.55
C LEU A 104 1.74 -36.45 -14.51
N THR A 105 0.96 -36.24 -15.56
CA THR A 105 0.90 -37.16 -16.70
C THR A 105 2.07 -36.97 -17.66
N ASP A 106 2.38 -37.97 -18.49
CA ASP A 106 3.48 -37.91 -19.49
C ASP A 106 3.34 -36.70 -20.44
N ALA A 107 2.10 -36.38 -20.81
CA ALA A 107 1.79 -35.27 -21.69
C ALA A 107 2.07 -33.91 -21.02
N GLU A 108 1.66 -33.76 -19.76
CA GLU A 108 1.90 -32.54 -18.97
C GLU A 108 3.39 -32.35 -18.66
N PHE A 109 4.09 -33.43 -18.31
CA PHE A 109 5.53 -33.41 -18.08
C PHE A 109 6.30 -32.95 -19.32
N THR A 110 5.94 -33.48 -20.49
CA THR A 110 6.62 -33.14 -21.75
C THR A 110 6.39 -31.68 -22.14
N ALA A 111 5.16 -31.19 -21.99
CA ALA A 111 4.81 -29.79 -22.28
C ALA A 111 5.56 -28.81 -21.37
N GLU A 112 5.62 -29.09 -20.06
CA GLU A 112 6.32 -28.24 -19.09
C GLU A 112 7.84 -28.32 -19.22
N LYS A 113 8.40 -29.49 -19.51
CA LYS A 113 9.83 -29.68 -19.80
C LYS A 113 10.26 -28.84 -21.00
N ALA A 114 9.47 -28.83 -22.08
CA ALA A 114 9.75 -28.01 -23.25
C ALA A 114 9.71 -26.50 -22.93
N ARG A 115 8.77 -26.07 -22.08
CA ARG A 115 8.68 -24.68 -21.62
C ARG A 115 9.91 -24.25 -20.81
N VAL A 116 10.35 -25.08 -19.86
CA VAL A 116 11.53 -24.79 -19.01
C VAL A 116 12.83 -24.78 -19.83
N LEU A 117 12.96 -25.68 -20.81
CA LEU A 117 14.11 -25.72 -21.71
C LEU A 117 14.14 -24.56 -22.71
N GLY A 118 12.97 -24.08 -23.14
CA GLY A 118 12.85 -22.91 -24.03
C GLY A 118 13.01 -21.56 -23.33
N ALA A 119 12.75 -21.50 -22.02
CA ALA A 119 12.95 -20.30 -21.19
C ALA A 119 14.38 -20.15 -20.65
N ALA A 120 15.21 -21.19 -20.75
CA ALA A 120 16.62 -21.10 -20.44
C ALA A 120 17.32 -20.19 -21.48
N PRO A 121 18.09 -19.17 -21.08
CA PRO A 121 18.83 -18.37 -22.03
C PRO A 121 19.81 -19.28 -22.76
N THR A 122 19.63 -19.42 -24.08
CA THR A 122 20.66 -19.96 -24.96
C THR A 122 21.94 -19.18 -24.70
N ALA A 123 22.98 -19.88 -24.25
CA ALA A 123 24.30 -19.34 -23.97
C ALA A 123 24.87 -18.51 -25.14
#